data_AF-Q53161-F1
#
_entry.id   AF-Q53161-F1
#
_cell.length_a   1.000
_cell.length_b   1.000
_cell.length_c   1.000
_cell.angle_alpha   90.00
_cell.angle_beta   90.00
_cell.angle_gamma   90.00
#
_symmetry.space_group_name_H-M   'P 1'
#
loop_
_entity.id
_entity.type
_entity.pdbx_description
1 polymer ?
#
loop_
_entity_poly.entity_id
_entity_poly.type
_entity_poly.pdbx_seq_one_letter_code
_entity_poly.pdbx_strand_id
1 'polypeptide(L)' 'MPQIETFYDVMRRQGITRRSFMKYCSLTAAALGLGPSFVPKIAHAMETKPRTPVIWVHG' A
#
# COMPACT_ATOMS: atom_id res chain seq x y z
N MET A 1 -10.58 7.92 19.49
CA MET A 1 -9.75 8.59 18.47
C MET A 1 -10.03 7.91 17.13
N PRO A 2 -10.16 8.62 16.01
CA PRO A 2 -10.31 7.94 14.72
C PRO A 2 -9.04 7.13 14.45
N GLN A 3 -9.19 5.82 14.21
CA GLN A 3 -8.08 4.95 13.85
C GLN A 3 -7.60 5.36 12.45
N ILE A 4 -6.34 5.75 12.30
CA ILE A 4 -5.78 6.10 10.99
C ILE A 4 -5.76 4.82 10.13
N GLU A 5 -6.52 4.83 9.03
CA GLU A 5 -6.59 3.70 8.10
C GLU A 5 -5.21 3.37 7.49
N THR A 6 -4.97 2.10 7.22
CA THR A 6 -3.81 1.68 6.44
C THR A 6 -4.07 1.90 4.95
N PHE A 7 -3.03 1.81 4.13
CA PHE A 7 -3.22 1.84 2.67
C PHE A 7 -4.11 0.69 2.20
N TYR A 8 -3.98 -0.49 2.81
CA TYR A 8 -4.79 -1.66 2.44
C TYR A 8 -6.29 -1.46 2.73
N ASP A 9 -6.64 -0.84 3.86
CA ASP A 9 -8.03 -0.58 4.23
C ASP A 9 -8.72 0.34 3.21
N VAL A 10 -8.04 1.42 2.83
CA VAL A 10 -8.55 2.37 1.82
C VAL A 10 -8.74 1.69 0.47
N MET A 11 -7.75 0.91 0.02
CA MET A 11 -7.82 0.17 -1.25
C MET A 11 -8.98 -0.83 -1.25
N ARG A 12 -9.18 -1.55 -0.14
CA ARG A 12 -10.32 -2.47 0.01
C ARG A 12 -11.66 -1.74 -0.06
N ARG A 13 -11.80 -0.59 0.60
CA ARG A 13 -13.01 0.23 0.59
C ARG A 13 -13.35 0.72 -0.83
N GLN A 14 -12.34 0.92 -1.67
CA GLN A 14 -12.49 1.27 -3.08
C GLN A 14 -12.76 0.07 -4.00
N GLY A 15 -12.94 -1.14 -3.46
CA GLY A 15 -13.23 -2.34 -4.24
C GLY A 15 -12.01 -3.01 -4.87
N ILE A 16 -10.79 -2.64 -4.46
CA ILE A 16 -9.58 -3.31 -4.96
C ILE A 16 -9.49 -4.72 -4.37
N THR A 17 -9.48 -5.72 -5.26
CA THR A 17 -9.37 -7.13 -4.86
C THR A 17 -8.01 -7.46 -4.26
N ARG A 18 -7.94 -8.54 -3.47
CA ARG A 18 -6.66 -9.04 -2.94
C ARG A 18 -5.63 -9.32 -4.05
N ARG A 19 -6.07 -9.84 -5.20
CA ARG A 19 -5.20 -10.11 -6.36
C ARG A 19 -4.61 -8.81 -6.93
N SER A 20 -5.44 -7.78 -7.14
CA SER A 20 -4.99 -6.49 -7.65
C SER A 20 -4.04 -5.79 -6.67
N PHE A 21 -4.29 -5.91 -5.37
CA PHE A 21 -3.38 -5.44 -4.32
C PHE A 21 -2.00 -6.13 -4.39
N MET A 22 -1.95 -7.45 -4.57
CA MET A 22 -0.68 -8.15 -4.72
C MET A 22 0.06 -7.75 -6.01
N LYS A 23 -0.66 -7.53 -7.12
CA LYS A 23 -0.06 -6.98 -8.35
C LYS A 23 0.55 -5.60 -8.11
N TYR A 24 -0.13 -4.74 -7.37
CA TYR A 24 0.41 -3.43 -6.98
C TYR A 24 1.71 -3.59 -6.18
N CYS A 25 1.73 -4.44 -5.16
CA CYS A 25 2.95 -4.68 -4.37
C CYS A 25 4.11 -5.20 -5.23
N SER A 26 3.83 -6.09 -6.19
CA SER A 26 4.83 -6.56 -7.16
C SER A 26 5.34 -5.45 -8.07
N LEU A 27 4.45 -4.60 -8.56
CA LEU A 27 4.82 -3.45 -9.39
C LEU A 27 5.68 -2.44 -8.59
N THR A 28 5.32 -2.17 -7.33
CA THR A 28 6.11 -1.32 -6.43
C THR A 28 7.50 -1.91 -6.19
N ALA A 29 7.61 -3.22 -5.94
CA ALA A 29 8.91 -3.88 -5.79
C ALA A 29 9.78 -3.69 -7.05
N ALA A 30 9.21 -3.96 -8.23
CA ALA A 30 9.90 -3.79 -9.51
C ALA A 30 10.33 -2.34 -9.77
N ALA A 31 9.44 -1.38 -9.51
CA ALA A 31 9.72 0.05 -9.67
C ALA A 31 10.86 0.54 -8.77
N LEU A 32 11.03 -0.07 -7.59
CA LEU A 32 12.12 0.22 -6.66
C LEU A 32 13.39 -0.59 -6.93
N GLY A 33 13.44 -1.40 -8.00
CA GLY A 33 14.57 -2.29 -8.30
C GLY A 33 14.75 -3.43 -7.28
N LEU A 34 13.70 -3.77 -6.52
CA LEU A 34 13.70 -4.82 -5.52
C LEU A 34 13.31 -6.17 -6.13
N GLY A 35 13.92 -7.25 -5.62
CA GLY A 35 13.57 -8.61 -6.03
C GLY A 35 12.19 -9.07 -5.52
N PRO A 36 11.62 -10.17 -6.07
CA PRO A 36 10.30 -10.69 -5.71
C PRO A 36 10.13 -11.03 -4.22
N SER A 37 11.22 -11.29 -3.50
CA SER A 37 11.22 -11.54 -2.05
C SER A 37 10.74 -10.33 -1.22
N PHE A 38 10.69 -9.13 -1.79
CA PHE A 38 10.19 -7.93 -1.12
C PHE A 38 8.68 -7.73 -1.26
N VAL A 39 8.01 -8.38 -2.22
CA VAL A 39 6.54 -8.30 -2.36
C VAL A 39 5.79 -8.58 -1.05
N PRO A 40 6.05 -9.68 -0.31
CA PRO A 40 5.36 -9.91 0.96
C PRO A 40 5.70 -8.87 2.03
N LYS A 41 6.92 -8.30 2.02
CA LYS A 41 7.31 -7.23 2.96
C LYS A 41 6.55 -5.94 2.68
N ILE A 42 6.36 -5.59 1.41
CA ILE A 42 5.58 -4.43 0.98
C ILE A 42 4.11 -4.63 1.34
N ALA A 43 3.53 -5.79 1.03
CA ALA A 43 2.15 -6.11 1.38
C ALA A 43 1.91 -5.97 2.89
N HIS A 44 2.79 -6.56 3.71
CA HIS A 44 2.70 -6.46 5.17
C HIS A 44 2.80 -5.01 5.67
N ALA A 45 3.70 -4.20 5.10
CA ALA A 45 3.83 -2.80 5.45
C ALA A 45 2.55 -2.00 5.12
N MET A 46 1.93 -2.27 3.97
CA MET A 46 0.68 -1.61 3.56
C MET A 46 -0.55 -2.02 4.38
N GLU A 47 -0.54 -3.22 4.96
CA GLU A 47 -1.61 -3.77 5.80
C GLU A 47 -1.52 -3.34 7.27
N THR A 48 -0.33 -3.01 7.76
CA THR A 48 -0.09 -2.82 9.21
C THR A 48 0.30 -1.40 9.58
N LYS A 49 0.93 -0.67 8.65
CA LYS A 49 1.38 0.69 8.94
C LYS A 49 0.25 1.68 8.67
N PRO A 50 -0.08 2.54 9.64
CA PRO A 50 -1.04 3.62 9.42
C PRO A 50 -0.53 4.52 8.29
N ARG A 51 -1.45 5.04 7.48
CA ARG A 51 -1.09 5.93 6.38
C ARG A 51 -0.51 7.23 6.93
N THR A 52 0.69 7.61 6.49
CA THR A 52 1.25 8.92 6.81
C THR A 52 0.39 10.01 6.15
N PRO A 53 -0.20 10.95 6.91
CA PRO A 53 -0.94 12.06 6.34
C PRO A 53 0.03 12.99 5.59
N VAL A 54 -0.31 13.33 4.35
CA VAL A 54 0.48 14.24 3.50
C VAL A 54 -0.43 15.37 3.06
N ILE A 55 0.04 16.62 3.20
CA ILE A 55 -0.61 17.82 2.67
C ILE A 55 0.19 18.23 1.43
N TRP A 56 -0.50 18.40 0.31
CA TRP A 56 0.10 18.88 -0.92
C TRP A 56 -0.23 20.35 -1.10
N VAL A 57 0.79 21.22 -1.08
CA VAL A 57 0.62 22.67 -0.85
C VAL A 57 0.52 23.47 -2.15
N HIS A 58 0.88 22.90 -3.29
CA HIS A 58 0.89 23.60 -4.59
C HIS A 58 0.47 22.69 -5.73
N GLY A 59 -0.51 23.16 -6.51
CA GLY A 59 -1.13 22.57 -7.70
C GLY A 59 -0.61 23.11 -9.01
#